data_AF-A0A1G1YLC3-F1
#
_entry.id   AF-A0A1G1YLC3-F1
#
_cell.length_a   1.000
_cell.length_b   1.000
_cell.length_c   1.000
_cell.angle_alpha   90.00
_cell.angle_beta   90.00
_cell.angle_gamma   90.00
#
_symmetry.space_group_name_H-M   'P 1'
#
loop_
_entity.id
_entity.type
_entity.pdbx_description
1 polymer ?
#
loop_
_entity_poly.entity_id
_entity_poly.type
_entity_poly.pdbx_seq_one_letter_code
_entity_poly.pdbx_strand_id
1 'polypeptide(L)'
;MKKLIIALPILLGVAAIILLLAVILKAPAPQTAVSSSNFPAGNLIDSQPGPEVLSASQKGVDLTINRVKRENDQTVIELALNNHVYDLSKLEVKSQSSLAGINPSGYRIINSASGGHHLEAQMVFPGNLSGALVIKFGDLLVFNFNI
;
A
#
# COMPACT_ATOMS: atom_id res chain seq x y z
N MET A 1 55.24 47.51 40.58
CA MET A 1 53.89 47.95 40.18
C MET A 1 53.87 48.06 38.66
N LYS A 2 52.95 47.34 38.01
CA LYS A 2 52.80 47.22 36.55
C LYS A 2 51.93 48.37 36.01
N LYS A 3 52.33 48.99 34.90
CA LYS A 3 51.54 49.69 33.88
C LYS A 3 52.46 49.81 32.64
N LEU A 4 52.08 49.75 31.37
CA LEU A 4 50.86 49.57 30.56
C LEU A 4 51.42 49.72 29.10
N ILE A 5 50.94 49.07 28.03
CA ILE A 5 50.02 49.65 27.03
C ILE A 5 50.08 48.78 25.74
N ILE A 6 48.92 48.23 25.38
CA ILE A 6 48.24 48.20 24.06
C ILE A 6 48.98 47.66 22.82
N ALA A 7 48.39 46.60 22.24
CA ALA A 7 48.08 46.54 20.82
C ALA A 7 46.87 45.63 20.58
N LEU A 8 45.76 46.24 20.11
CA LEU A 8 44.66 45.59 19.41
C LEU A 8 44.87 45.90 17.92
N PRO A 9 44.54 45.00 16.98
CA PRO A 9 43.26 45.22 16.31
C PRO A 9 42.45 43.95 16.04
N ILE A 10 41.15 44.20 16.00
CA ILE A 10 40.05 43.37 15.53
C ILE A 10 40.20 43.13 14.03
N LEU A 11 39.90 41.92 13.54
CA LEU A 11 39.27 41.78 12.22
C LEU A 11 38.37 40.54 12.15
N LEU A 12 37.08 40.83 12.02
CA LEU A 12 36.02 39.93 11.57
C LEU A 12 36.34 39.37 10.17
N GLY A 13 36.01 38.10 9.94
CA GLY A 13 36.00 37.50 8.60
C GLY A 13 35.26 36.17 8.61
N VAL A 14 33.93 36.26 8.48
CA VAL A 14 33.00 35.14 8.32
C VAL A 14 33.04 34.65 6.88
N ALA A 15 32.76 33.35 6.70
CA ALA A 15 32.46 32.65 5.43
C ALA A 15 33.71 32.30 4.60
N ALA A 16 33.83 31.17 3.90
CA ALA A 16 32.85 30.21 3.40
C ALA A 16 33.59 28.87 3.15
N ILE A 17 33.00 27.70 3.49
CA ILE A 17 32.42 26.70 2.55
C ILE A 17 33.50 26.16 1.55
N ILE A 18 33.80 24.86 1.37
CA ILE A 18 32.96 23.66 1.23
C ILE A 18 33.82 22.43 1.61
N LEU A 19 33.31 21.62 2.53
CA LEU A 19 33.79 20.27 2.76
C LEU A 19 33.32 19.40 1.58
N LEU A 20 34.24 18.98 0.71
CA LEU A 20 33.94 18.10 -0.41
C LEU A 20 33.71 16.66 0.10
N LEU A 21 32.50 16.34 0.57
CA LEU A 21 32.08 14.95 0.76
C LEU A 21 31.64 14.38 -0.59
N ALA A 22 32.51 13.58 -1.20
CA ALA A 22 32.13 12.69 -2.28
C ALA A 22 31.27 11.54 -1.72
N VAL A 23 29.94 11.70 -1.74
CA VAL A 23 29.01 10.58 -1.54
C VAL A 23 28.77 9.97 -2.91
N ILE A 24 29.52 8.92 -3.23
CA ILE A 24 29.19 8.03 -4.35
C ILE A 24 27.94 7.26 -3.93
N LEU A 25 26.77 7.72 -4.36
CA LEU A 25 25.54 6.93 -4.32
C LEU A 25 25.71 5.77 -5.31
N LYS A 26 26.20 4.65 -4.81
CA LYS A 26 26.06 3.38 -5.51
C LYS A 26 24.57 3.05 -5.48
N ALA A 27 23.90 3.24 -6.61
CA ALA A 27 22.52 2.80 -6.78
C ALA A 27 22.46 1.31 -6.36
N PRO A 28 21.60 0.93 -5.41
CA PRO A 28 21.34 -0.49 -5.19
C PRO A 28 20.77 -1.00 -6.51
N ALA A 29 21.44 -2.02 -7.07
CA ALA A 29 20.88 -2.79 -8.17
C ALA A 29 19.44 -3.17 -7.80
N PRO A 30 18.48 -3.13 -8.75
CA PRO A 30 17.13 -3.56 -8.48
C PRO A 30 17.21 -4.99 -7.91
N GLN A 31 16.85 -5.14 -6.65
CA GLN A 31 16.64 -6.45 -6.08
C GLN A 31 15.49 -7.04 -6.85
N THR A 32 15.79 -8.04 -7.67
CA THR A 32 14.81 -9.00 -8.15
C THR A 32 14.14 -9.58 -6.91
N ALA A 33 13.00 -9.03 -6.55
CA ALA A 33 12.08 -9.67 -5.61
C ALA A 33 11.63 -10.95 -6.29
N VAL A 34 12.34 -12.04 -6.04
CA VAL A 34 11.88 -13.38 -6.35
C VAL A 34 10.80 -13.68 -5.31
N SER A 35 9.60 -13.15 -5.56
CA SER A 35 8.40 -13.67 -4.91
C SER A 35 8.15 -15.06 -5.47
N SER A 36 8.76 -16.07 -4.85
CA SER A 36 8.36 -17.45 -5.00
C SER A 36 7.01 -17.65 -4.32
N SER A 37 5.96 -17.13 -4.94
CA SER A 37 4.59 -17.47 -4.61
C SER A 37 4.14 -18.51 -5.63
N ASN A 38 3.91 -19.73 -5.16
CA ASN A 38 3.11 -20.73 -5.88
C ASN A 38 1.67 -20.20 -5.99
N PHE A 39 1.44 -19.21 -6.84
CA PHE A 39 0.13 -18.92 -7.38
C PHE A 39 -0.03 -19.79 -8.62
N PRO A 40 -1.15 -20.51 -8.79
CA PRO A 40 -1.45 -21.15 -10.06
C PRO A 40 -1.52 -20.05 -11.13
N ALA A 41 -0.57 -20.06 -12.07
CA ALA A 41 -0.66 -19.30 -13.30
C ALA A 41 -1.70 -19.98 -14.20
N GLY A 42 -2.98 -19.82 -13.87
CA GLY A 42 -4.10 -20.34 -14.66
C GLY A 42 -4.68 -19.23 -15.53
N ASN A 43 -4.79 -19.49 -16.84
CA ASN A 43 -5.48 -18.62 -17.79
C ASN A 43 -6.84 -18.18 -17.26
N LEU A 44 -7.04 -16.87 -17.17
CA LEU A 44 -8.28 -16.22 -16.71
C LEU A 44 -9.32 -16.23 -17.83
N ILE A 45 -9.90 -17.38 -18.14
CA ILE A 45 -11.10 -17.45 -18.98
C ILE A 45 -11.98 -18.58 -18.42
N ASP A 46 -13.09 -18.25 -17.76
CA ASP A 46 -14.43 -18.53 -18.31
C ASP A 46 -15.57 -18.01 -17.39
N SER A 47 -16.58 -17.51 -18.10
CA SER A 47 -17.99 -17.21 -17.82
C SER A 47 -18.58 -17.45 -16.42
N GLN A 48 -18.90 -16.36 -15.73
CA GLN A 48 -19.96 -16.27 -14.71
C GLN A 48 -20.79 -14.99 -14.95
N PRO A 49 -22.04 -14.90 -14.45
CA PRO A 49 -22.94 -13.77 -14.70
C PRO A 49 -22.22 -12.47 -14.36
N GLY A 50 -22.36 -11.44 -15.22
CA GLY A 50 -21.51 -10.25 -15.23
C GLY A 50 -21.20 -9.67 -13.85
N PRO A 51 -20.00 -9.14 -13.62
CA PRO A 51 -19.57 -8.73 -12.29
C PRO A 51 -20.48 -7.64 -11.78
N GLU A 52 -21.15 -7.89 -10.67
CA GLU A 52 -21.77 -6.84 -9.89
C GLU A 52 -20.63 -5.97 -9.35
N VAL A 53 -20.39 -4.84 -10.03
CA VAL A 53 -19.41 -3.86 -9.60
C VAL A 53 -20.01 -3.13 -8.41
N LEU A 54 -19.51 -3.42 -7.22
CA LEU A 54 -19.94 -2.76 -5.98
C LEU A 54 -18.94 -1.67 -5.63
N SER A 55 -19.40 -0.49 -5.23
CA SER A 55 -18.52 0.60 -4.82
C SER A 55 -19.02 1.32 -3.56
N ALA A 56 -18.08 1.86 -2.80
CA ALA A 56 -18.35 2.66 -1.62
C ALA A 56 -17.22 3.66 -1.38
N SER A 57 -17.57 4.82 -0.83
CA SER A 57 -16.63 5.90 -0.56
C SER A 57 -16.65 6.29 0.91
N GLN A 58 -15.47 6.45 1.50
CA GLN A 58 -15.32 6.88 2.89
C GLN A 58 -14.05 7.72 3.06
N LYS A 59 -14.18 8.91 3.67
CA LYS A 59 -13.06 9.78 4.07
C LYS A 59 -12.02 10.03 2.95
N GLY A 60 -12.46 10.18 1.70
CA GLY A 60 -11.58 10.43 0.55
C GLY A 60 -10.90 9.19 -0.03
N VAL A 61 -11.42 8.01 0.31
CA VAL A 61 -11.08 6.73 -0.33
C VAL A 61 -12.33 6.16 -0.99
N ASP A 62 -12.22 5.89 -2.29
CA ASP A 62 -13.21 5.19 -3.08
C ASP A 62 -12.75 3.75 -3.27
N LEU A 63 -13.54 2.79 -2.79
CA LEU A 63 -13.28 1.36 -2.95
C LEU A 63 -14.32 0.75 -3.89
N THR A 64 -13.83 0.00 -4.86
CA THR A 64 -14.64 -0.76 -5.82
C THR A 64 -14.28 -2.23 -5.77
N ILE A 65 -15.27 -3.11 -5.73
CA ILE A 65 -15.14 -4.54 -5.99
C ILE A 65 -15.35 -4.75 -7.48
N ASN A 66 -14.26 -5.03 -8.19
CA ASN A 66 -14.28 -5.21 -9.64
C ASN A 66 -14.75 -6.61 -10.03
N ARG A 67 -14.45 -7.60 -9.19
CA ARG A 67 -14.76 -9.00 -9.47
C ARG A 67 -14.86 -9.82 -8.19
N VAL A 68 -15.84 -10.72 -8.18
CA VAL A 68 -15.91 -11.83 -7.21
C VAL A 68 -15.91 -13.12 -8.02
N LYS A 69 -14.98 -14.04 -7.71
CA LYS A 69 -14.87 -15.35 -8.37
C LYS A 69 -14.87 -16.45 -7.31
N ARG A 70 -15.61 -17.53 -7.55
CA ARG A 70 -15.65 -18.70 -6.67
C ARG A 70 -15.20 -19.91 -7.47
N GLU A 71 -14.06 -20.49 -7.11
CA GLU A 71 -13.50 -21.67 -7.79
C GLU A 71 -12.53 -22.40 -6.87
N ASN A 72 -12.32 -23.71 -7.11
CA ASN A 72 -11.31 -24.51 -6.41
C ASN A 72 -11.36 -24.38 -4.87
N ASP A 73 -12.57 -24.31 -4.32
CA ASP A 73 -12.81 -24.11 -2.88
C ASP A 73 -12.19 -22.80 -2.34
N GLN A 74 -12.22 -21.75 -3.16
CA GLN A 74 -11.74 -20.43 -2.82
C GLN A 74 -12.68 -19.35 -3.36
N THR A 75 -12.76 -18.26 -2.62
CA THR A 75 -13.41 -17.03 -3.08
C THR A 75 -12.34 -15.97 -3.27
N VAL A 76 -12.24 -15.46 -4.48
CA VAL A 76 -11.28 -14.44 -4.89
C VAL A 76 -12.02 -13.15 -5.15
N ILE A 77 -11.59 -12.08 -4.47
CA ILE A 77 -12.13 -10.74 -4.62
C ILE A 77 -11.05 -9.84 -5.17
N GLU A 78 -11.34 -9.18 -6.29
CA GLU A 78 -10.49 -8.14 -6.85
C GLU A 78 -11.10 -6.79 -6.55
N LEU A 79 -10.27 -5.91 -6.02
CA LEU A 79 -10.67 -4.60 -5.54
C LEU A 79 -9.73 -3.52 -6.08
N ALA A 80 -10.32 -2.37 -6.38
CA ALA A 80 -9.60 -1.15 -6.73
C ALA A 80 -9.90 -0.07 -5.68
N LEU A 81 -8.87 0.67 -5.30
CA LEU A 81 -8.96 1.82 -4.43
C LEU A 81 -8.41 3.05 -5.14
N ASN A 82 -9.17 4.13 -5.09
CA ASN A 82 -8.66 5.47 -5.32
C ASN A 82 -8.61 6.18 -3.98
N ASN A 83 -7.46 6.73 -3.65
CA ASN A 83 -7.22 7.34 -2.36
C ASN A 83 -6.48 8.65 -2.55
N HIS A 84 -7.00 9.69 -1.90
CA HIS A 84 -6.48 11.05 -1.99
C HIS A 84 -5.89 11.55 -0.67
N VAL A 85 -5.90 10.72 0.38
CA VAL A 85 -5.72 11.20 1.77
C VAL A 85 -4.75 10.34 2.58
N TYR A 86 -4.72 9.03 2.35
CA TYR A 86 -3.96 8.07 3.17
C TYR A 86 -2.72 7.53 2.45
N ASP A 87 -1.86 6.83 3.17
CA ASP A 87 -0.84 5.96 2.56
C ASP A 87 -1.30 4.52 2.76
N LEU A 88 -2.04 3.99 1.78
CA LEU A 88 -2.67 2.67 1.88
C LEU A 88 -1.65 1.53 1.99
N SER A 89 -0.39 1.76 1.57
CA SER A 89 0.68 0.76 1.66
C SER A 89 1.07 0.40 3.10
N LYS A 90 0.71 1.26 4.06
CA LYS A 90 1.01 1.09 5.49
C LYS A 90 -0.14 0.48 6.28
N LEU A 91 -1.28 0.21 5.64
CA LEU A 91 -2.49 -0.22 6.33
C LEU A 91 -2.66 -1.74 6.26
N GLU A 92 -2.92 -2.36 7.40
CA GLU A 92 -3.09 -3.80 7.54
C GLU A 92 -4.49 -4.24 7.09
N VAL A 93 -4.62 -4.68 5.84
CA VAL A 93 -5.92 -5.07 5.25
C VAL A 93 -6.28 -6.52 5.58
N LYS A 94 -5.32 -7.43 5.44
CA LYS A 94 -5.56 -8.88 5.47
C LYS A 94 -6.14 -9.35 6.79
N SER A 95 -5.50 -9.00 7.90
CA SER A 95 -5.88 -9.46 9.24
C SER A 95 -7.16 -8.81 9.76
N GLN A 96 -7.59 -7.70 9.17
CA GLN A 96 -8.71 -6.90 9.66
C GLN A 96 -9.98 -7.00 8.80
N SER A 97 -9.84 -7.60 7.62
CA SER A 97 -10.95 -7.81 6.68
C SER A 97 -11.51 -9.23 6.81
N SER A 98 -12.78 -9.40 6.45
CA SER A 98 -13.47 -10.69 6.51
C SER A 98 -14.56 -10.80 5.46
N LEU A 99 -14.83 -12.02 4.98
CA LEU A 99 -16.00 -12.38 4.20
C LEU A 99 -16.80 -13.44 4.97
N ALA A 100 -18.07 -13.18 5.23
CA ALA A 100 -18.92 -14.04 6.06
C ALA A 100 -18.27 -14.37 7.43
N GLY A 101 -17.54 -13.41 8.00
CA GLY A 101 -16.81 -13.56 9.26
C GLY A 101 -15.49 -14.33 9.16
N ILE A 102 -15.08 -14.77 7.96
CA ILE A 102 -13.83 -15.51 7.72
C ILE A 102 -12.77 -14.56 7.18
N ASN A 103 -11.58 -14.56 7.80
CA ASN A 103 -10.45 -13.77 7.31
C ASN A 103 -9.89 -14.30 5.99
N PRO A 104 -9.34 -13.43 5.14
CA PRO A 104 -8.68 -13.87 3.92
C PRO A 104 -7.43 -14.70 4.23
N SER A 105 -7.28 -15.82 3.54
CA SER A 105 -6.05 -16.63 3.55
C SER A 105 -4.92 -15.94 2.80
N GLY A 106 -5.23 -15.07 1.83
CA GLY A 106 -4.26 -14.33 1.03
C GLY A 106 -4.68 -12.89 0.77
N TYR A 107 -3.69 -12.00 0.67
CA TYR A 107 -3.84 -10.63 0.20
C TYR A 107 -2.61 -10.27 -0.62
N ARG A 108 -2.79 -9.67 -1.79
CA ARG A 108 -1.69 -9.13 -2.59
C ARG A 108 -2.11 -7.85 -3.30
N ILE A 109 -1.18 -6.91 -3.39
CA ILE A 109 -1.29 -5.75 -4.26
C ILE A 109 -0.89 -6.19 -5.67
N ILE A 110 -1.78 -5.99 -6.64
CA ILE A 110 -1.55 -6.27 -8.06
C ILE A 110 -0.87 -5.06 -8.71
N ASN A 111 -1.36 -3.86 -8.41
CA ASN A 111 -0.85 -2.61 -8.94
C ASN A 111 -0.92 -1.51 -7.87
N SER A 112 0.05 -0.62 -7.87
CA SER A 112 0.09 0.56 -7.00
C SER A 112 0.72 1.71 -7.78
N ALA A 113 -0.12 2.61 -8.27
CA ALA A 113 0.31 3.78 -9.02
C ALA A 113 0.33 5.03 -8.13
N SER A 114 1.09 6.04 -8.59
CA SER A 114 1.11 7.38 -7.99
C SER A 114 1.36 7.37 -6.47
N GLY A 115 2.32 6.56 -6.01
CA GLY A 115 2.66 6.47 -4.59
C GLY A 115 1.56 5.88 -3.70
N GLY A 116 0.64 5.08 -4.25
CA GLY A 116 -0.46 4.46 -3.49
C GLY A 116 -1.77 5.24 -3.53
N HIS A 117 -1.89 6.24 -4.41
CA HIS A 117 -3.15 6.94 -4.68
C HIS A 117 -4.13 6.10 -5.49
N HIS A 118 -3.62 5.15 -6.27
CA HIS A 118 -4.44 4.14 -6.94
C HIS A 118 -3.85 2.77 -6.63
N LEU A 119 -4.67 1.89 -6.07
CA LEU A 119 -4.25 0.56 -5.65
C LEU A 119 -5.23 -0.48 -6.15
N GLU A 120 -4.72 -1.48 -6.86
CA GLU A 120 -5.48 -2.68 -7.21
C GLU A 120 -4.94 -3.84 -6.38
N ALA A 121 -5.84 -4.60 -5.79
CA ALA A 121 -5.47 -5.72 -4.95
C ALA A 121 -6.42 -6.90 -5.12
N GLN A 122 -5.97 -8.03 -4.61
CA GLN A 122 -6.72 -9.26 -4.56
C GLN A 122 -6.71 -9.81 -3.14
N MET A 123 -7.89 -10.19 -2.67
CA MET A 123 -8.08 -11.00 -1.47
C MET A 123 -8.53 -12.40 -1.85
N VAL A 124 -7.99 -13.39 -1.16
CA VAL A 124 -8.35 -14.80 -1.32
C VAL A 124 -8.88 -15.29 0.01
N PHE A 125 -10.06 -15.92 -0.01
CA PHE A 125 -10.70 -16.53 1.14
C PHE A 125 -10.81 -18.04 0.92
N PRO A 126 -10.66 -18.86 1.98
CA PRO A 126 -10.93 -20.28 1.89
C PRO A 126 -12.44 -20.52 1.75
N GLY A 127 -12.81 -21.49 0.92
CA GLY A 127 -14.19 -21.85 0.66
C GLY A 127 -14.88 -21.01 -0.43
N ASN A 128 -16.00 -21.52 -0.89
CA ASN A 128 -16.94 -20.78 -1.75
C ASN A 128 -17.91 -19.97 -0.86
N LEU A 129 -17.50 -18.75 -0.50
CA LEU A 129 -18.18 -17.90 0.47
C LEU A 129 -19.09 -16.86 -0.21
N SER A 130 -20.19 -16.52 0.47
CA SER A 130 -21.10 -15.43 0.14
C SER A 130 -21.59 -14.77 1.43
N GLY A 131 -21.98 -13.50 1.37
CA GLY A 131 -22.52 -12.72 2.46
C GLY A 131 -21.75 -11.43 2.71
N ALA A 132 -21.70 -11.02 3.97
CA ALA A 132 -21.10 -9.76 4.37
C ALA A 132 -19.57 -9.76 4.14
N LEU A 133 -19.12 -8.90 3.24
CA LEU A 133 -17.72 -8.54 3.06
C LEU A 133 -17.44 -7.26 3.85
N VAL A 134 -16.53 -7.34 4.81
CA VAL A 134 -16.04 -6.20 5.57
C VAL A 134 -14.58 -6.00 5.22
N ILE A 135 -14.25 -4.86 4.61
CA ILE A 135 -12.87 -4.47 4.31
C ILE A 135 -12.46 -3.35 5.26
N LYS A 136 -11.39 -3.59 6.02
CA LYS A 136 -10.87 -2.63 7.00
C LYS A 136 -9.45 -2.24 6.70
N PHE A 137 -9.16 -0.95 6.89
CA PHE A 137 -7.81 -0.40 6.86
C PHE A 137 -7.54 0.30 8.20
N GLY A 138 -7.17 -0.48 9.22
CA GLY A 138 -7.14 -0.01 10.60
C GLY A 138 -8.54 0.33 11.13
N ASP A 139 -8.57 1.16 12.17
CA ASP A 139 -9.80 1.78 12.68
C ASP A 139 -10.29 2.96 11.82
N LEU A 140 -9.57 3.28 10.73
CA LEU A 140 -9.79 4.49 9.95
C LEU A 140 -10.88 4.31 8.90
N LEU A 141 -10.87 3.19 8.19
CA LEU A 141 -11.76 2.92 7.06
C LEU A 141 -12.39 1.53 7.20
N VAL A 142 -13.71 1.48 7.07
CA VAL A 142 -14.51 0.24 7.14
C VAL A 142 -15.55 0.28 6.04
N PHE A 143 -15.38 -0.58 5.04
CA PHE A 143 -16.32 -0.75 3.94
C PHE A 143 -17.10 -2.04 4.12
N ASN A 144 -18.40 -2.00 3.84
CA ASN A 144 -19.30 -3.14 3.99
C ASN A 144 -20.02 -3.38 2.67
N PHE A 145 -19.95 -4.62 2.20
CA PHE A 145 -20.65 -5.09 1.01
C PHE A 145 -21.36 -6.40 1.31
N ASN A 146 -22.29 -6.77 0.44
CA ASN A 146 -22.93 -8.08 0.47
C ASN A 146 -22.74 -8.72 -0.91
N ILE A 147 -22.10 -9.90 -0.96
CA ILE A 147 -21.65 -10.58 -2.20
C ILE A 147 -22.02 -12.06 -2.25
#